data_AF-A0A484KYT6-F1
#
_entry.id   AF-A0A484KYT6-F1
#
_cell.length_a   1.000
_cell.length_b   1.000
_cell.length_c   1.000
_cell.angle_alpha   90.00
_cell.angle_beta   90.00
_cell.angle_gamma   90.00
#
_symmetry.space_group_name_H-M   'P 1'
#
loop_
_entity.id
_entity.type
_entity.pdbx_description
1 polymer ?
#
loop_
_entity_poly.entity_id
_entity_poly.type
_entity_poly.pdbx_seq_one_letter_code
_entity_poly.pdbx_strand_id
1 'polypeptide(L)'
;MEQSEWERYEELGLREALNRPHRFPLACNELSSILLNAYSQLPKNLQSLIFQDTLLAFRLLPEVQMQASISAVNSLLHSVEVALPKQKRNLAAKEFKHAIIAHKRHCKASCDEDGSIQLHQDVLAHIFHFLDLQTLLSTASVCRSWRGATCDNRLWQLMYTDFFGISNNLSNDIGFRSCASSQNVQHTCQEEINTATSVVDWQEAFKRAYKDWSSKKLLTYQRGYCSYCHSVVWLNNGKCSNKHIGKGCRYHVIKPVSTQQIVDYILSGSIIGSSCSSDSDQEDTEESMFKLWAFPMRVGKPLLGLQNV
;
A
#
# COMPACT_ATOMS: atom_id res chain seq x y z
N MET A 1 -2.67 3.41 33.26
CA MET A 1 -3.30 4.71 32.93
C MET A 1 -3.97 4.49 31.60
N GLU A 2 -5.29 4.48 31.58
CA GLU A 2 -6.05 4.24 30.35
C GLU A 2 -5.85 5.45 29.43
N GLN A 3 -5.34 5.24 28.21
CA GLN A 3 -5.18 6.33 27.25
C GLN A 3 -6.54 6.99 26.98
N SER A 4 -6.55 8.30 26.75
CA SER A 4 -7.77 8.99 26.34
C SER A 4 -8.11 8.70 24.88
N GLU A 5 -9.39 8.80 24.50
CA GLU A 5 -9.83 8.71 23.10
C GLU A 5 -9.11 9.75 22.21
N TRP A 6 -8.76 10.90 22.80
CA TRP A 6 -8.01 11.97 22.15
C TRP A 6 -6.59 11.53 21.78
N GLU A 7 -5.84 10.97 22.72
CA GLU A 7 -4.48 10.45 22.47
C GLU A 7 -4.51 9.36 21.41
N ARG A 8 -5.48 8.43 21.49
CA ARG A 8 -5.63 7.37 20.49
C ARG A 8 -5.89 7.91 19.09
N TYR A 9 -6.71 8.94 18.96
CA TYR A 9 -6.98 9.56 17.66
C TYR A 9 -5.74 10.27 17.09
N GLU A 10 -5.01 11.03 17.91
CA GLU A 10 -3.77 11.70 17.50
C GLU A 10 -2.70 10.68 17.07
N GLU A 11 -2.56 9.57 17.79
CA GLU A 11 -1.61 8.49 17.44
C GLU A 11 -1.89 7.84 16.08
N LEU A 12 -3.13 7.90 15.57
CA LEU A 12 -3.43 7.42 14.22
C LEU A 12 -2.68 8.23 13.16
N GLY A 13 -2.23 9.45 13.45
CA GLY A 13 -1.49 10.29 12.52
C GLY A 13 -2.24 10.54 11.22
N LEU A 14 -3.56 10.72 11.31
CA LEU A 14 -4.43 10.97 10.14
C LEU A 14 -4.06 12.28 9.45
N ARG A 15 -3.73 13.30 10.23
CA ARG A 15 -3.34 14.62 9.72
C ARG A 15 -2.07 14.55 8.90
N GLU A 16 -1.05 13.85 9.39
CA GLU A 16 0.21 13.62 8.67
C GLU A 16 -0.02 12.78 7.42
N ALA A 17 -0.93 11.81 7.50
CA ALA A 17 -1.29 10.97 6.36
C ALA A 17 -2.03 11.75 5.25
N LEU A 18 -2.89 12.70 5.61
CA LEU A 18 -3.52 13.62 4.65
C LEU A 18 -2.48 14.46 3.90
N ASN A 19 -1.36 14.82 4.52
CA ASN A 19 -0.29 15.57 3.85
C ASN A 19 0.58 14.70 2.93
N ARG A 20 0.31 13.39 2.82
CA ARG A 20 1.07 12.46 1.96
C ARG A 20 0.20 11.97 0.81
N PRO A 21 0.51 12.26 -0.46
CA PRO A 21 -0.33 11.90 -1.61
C PRO A 21 -0.72 10.41 -1.67
N HIS A 22 0.20 9.50 -1.32
CA HIS A 22 -0.04 8.05 -1.34
C HIS A 22 -0.90 7.53 -0.17
N ARG A 23 -0.98 8.26 0.96
CA ARG A 23 -1.83 7.89 2.11
C ARG A 23 -3.13 8.68 2.17
N PHE A 24 -3.20 9.82 1.49
CA PHE A 24 -4.36 10.69 1.44
C PHE A 24 -5.70 9.96 1.21
N PRO A 25 -5.89 9.14 0.15
CA PRO A 25 -7.17 8.46 -0.07
C PRO A 25 -7.56 7.52 1.07
N LEU A 26 -6.58 6.89 1.73
CA LEU A 26 -6.84 5.99 2.85
C LEU A 26 -7.19 6.77 4.12
N ALA A 27 -6.49 7.86 4.40
CA ALA A 27 -6.83 8.75 5.50
C ALA A 27 -8.24 9.35 5.34
N CYS A 28 -8.65 9.70 4.11
CA CYS A 28 -10.03 10.12 3.83
C CYS A 28 -11.06 9.02 4.11
N ASN A 29 -10.77 7.77 3.74
CA ASN A 29 -11.65 6.63 4.02
C ASN A 29 -11.73 6.32 5.52
N GLU A 30 -10.61 6.40 6.25
CA GLU A 30 -10.60 6.24 7.71
C GLU A 30 -11.40 7.34 8.41
N LEU A 31 -11.21 8.61 8.02
CA LEU A 31 -12.02 9.74 8.51
C LEU A 31 -13.51 9.54 8.22
N SER A 32 -13.84 9.04 7.02
CA SER A 32 -15.21 8.73 6.62
C SER A 32 -15.85 7.70 7.57
N SER A 33 -15.15 6.60 7.88
CA SER A 33 -15.63 5.59 8.82
C SER A 33 -15.73 6.11 10.25
N ILE A 34 -14.78 6.93 10.71
CA ILE A 34 -14.81 7.55 12.04
C ILE A 34 -16.03 8.48 12.16
N LEU A 35 -16.30 9.28 11.12
CA LEU A 35 -17.49 10.15 11.07
C LEU A 35 -18.78 9.36 11.20
N LEU A 36 -18.93 8.28 10.42
CA LEU A 36 -20.15 7.48 10.42
C LEU A 36 -20.37 6.71 11.73
N ASN A 37 -19.30 6.16 12.31
CA ASN A 37 -19.44 5.13 13.33
C ASN A 37 -19.09 5.59 14.76
N ALA A 38 -18.27 6.64 14.93
CA ALA A 38 -17.83 7.10 16.25
C ALA A 38 -18.23 8.54 16.58
N TYR A 39 -18.32 9.45 15.61
CA TYR A 39 -18.36 10.89 15.84
C TYR A 39 -19.38 11.36 16.91
N SER A 40 -20.59 10.82 16.92
CA SER A 40 -21.63 11.22 17.88
C SER A 40 -21.35 10.81 19.33
N GLN A 41 -20.53 9.77 19.52
CA GLN A 41 -20.17 9.20 20.82
C GLN A 41 -18.95 9.92 21.44
N LEU A 42 -18.14 10.57 20.61
CA LEU A 42 -16.88 11.18 21.03
C LEU A 42 -17.08 12.52 21.77
N PRO A 43 -16.16 12.89 22.67
CA PRO A 43 -16.14 14.19 23.34
C PRO A 43 -16.13 15.39 22.36
N LYS A 44 -16.71 16.54 22.78
CA LYS A 44 -16.87 17.72 21.90
C LYS A 44 -15.56 18.27 21.35
N ASN A 45 -14.49 18.23 22.14
CA ASN A 45 -13.15 18.58 21.68
C ASN A 45 -12.71 17.66 20.53
N LEU A 46 -12.83 16.34 20.68
CA LEU A 46 -12.46 15.36 19.66
C LEU A 46 -13.32 15.48 18.40
N GLN A 47 -14.63 15.69 18.56
CA GLN A 47 -15.52 16.04 17.45
C GLN A 47 -15.07 17.31 16.69
N SER A 48 -14.52 18.30 17.39
CA SER A 48 -13.99 19.50 16.73
C SER A 48 -12.73 19.19 15.94
N LEU A 49 -11.83 18.35 16.47
CA LEU A 49 -10.60 17.95 15.79
C LEU A 49 -10.88 17.14 14.53
N ILE A 50 -11.71 16.10 14.63
CA ILE A 50 -12.15 15.29 13.47
C ILE A 50 -12.77 16.18 12.39
N PHE A 51 -13.58 17.15 12.81
CA PHE A 51 -14.16 18.10 11.88
C PHE A 51 -13.09 18.99 11.20
N GLN A 52 -12.08 19.46 11.94
CA GLN A 52 -10.97 20.22 11.36
C GLN A 52 -10.17 19.38 10.37
N ASP A 53 -9.87 18.13 10.68
CA ASP A 53 -9.16 17.21 9.78
C ASP A 53 -9.98 16.90 8.53
N THR A 54 -11.31 16.82 8.66
CA THR A 54 -12.23 16.69 7.52
C THR A 54 -12.15 17.91 6.60
N LEU A 55 -12.15 19.13 7.18
CA LEU A 55 -11.97 20.35 6.38
C LEU A 55 -10.59 20.42 5.74
N LEU A 56 -9.54 19.96 6.45
CA LEU A 56 -8.19 19.87 5.91
C LEU A 56 -8.14 18.92 4.70
N ALA A 57 -8.76 17.74 4.80
CA ALA A 57 -8.83 16.80 3.68
C ALA A 57 -9.45 17.44 2.43
N PHE A 58 -10.51 18.24 2.59
CA PHE A 58 -11.09 18.98 1.46
C PHE A 58 -10.14 20.04 0.92
N ARG A 59 -9.48 20.82 1.78
CA ARG A 59 -8.54 21.87 1.34
C ARG A 59 -7.32 21.33 0.60
N LEU A 60 -6.87 20.12 0.93
CA LEU A 60 -5.73 19.46 0.29
C LEU A 60 -6.09 18.78 -1.05
N LEU A 61 -7.38 18.57 -1.36
CA LEU A 61 -7.81 17.93 -2.62
C LEU A 61 -7.19 18.55 -3.89
N PRO A 62 -7.06 19.88 -4.06
CA PRO A 62 -6.43 20.48 -5.24
C PRO A 62 -4.97 20.07 -5.44
N GLU A 63 -4.26 19.74 -4.35
CA GLU A 63 -2.85 19.37 -4.38
C GLU A 63 -2.64 17.89 -4.77
N VAL A 64 -3.68 17.07 -4.68
CA VAL A 64 -3.62 15.63 -4.94
C VAL A 64 -4.25 15.30 -6.30
N GLN A 65 -3.47 14.76 -7.23
CA GLN A 65 -3.88 14.53 -8.62
C GLN A 65 -4.42 13.12 -8.91
N MET A 66 -4.68 12.30 -7.88
CA MET A 66 -5.06 10.90 -8.06
C MET A 66 -6.59 10.72 -8.10
N GLN A 67 -7.09 9.94 -9.07
CA GLN A 67 -8.52 9.62 -9.17
C GLN A 67 -9.05 8.93 -7.90
N ALA A 68 -8.24 8.06 -7.28
CA ALA A 68 -8.58 7.41 -6.02
C ALA A 68 -8.84 8.41 -4.88
N SER A 69 -8.11 9.54 -4.87
CA SER A 69 -8.28 10.63 -3.91
C SER A 69 -9.61 11.34 -4.11
N ILE A 70 -10.02 11.58 -5.36
CA ILE A 70 -11.33 12.18 -5.66
C ILE A 70 -12.46 11.27 -5.16
N SER A 71 -12.38 9.98 -5.45
CA SER A 71 -13.37 9.00 -4.97
C SER A 71 -13.43 8.95 -3.44
N ALA A 72 -12.29 8.88 -2.76
CA ALA A 72 -12.24 8.85 -1.30
C ALA A 72 -12.80 10.13 -0.66
N VAL A 73 -12.51 11.30 -1.24
CA VAL A 73 -13.04 12.58 -0.76
C VAL A 73 -14.55 12.69 -0.99
N ASN A 74 -15.08 12.17 -2.10
CA ASN A 74 -16.53 12.09 -2.31
C ASN A 74 -17.21 11.18 -1.28
N SER A 75 -16.61 10.03 -0.96
CA SER A 75 -17.08 9.16 0.13
C SER A 75 -17.05 9.89 1.48
N LEU A 76 -16.00 10.65 1.76
CA LEU A 76 -15.89 11.47 2.97
C LEU A 76 -16.98 12.56 3.03
N LEU A 77 -17.29 13.22 1.91
CA LEU A 77 -18.38 14.19 1.84
C LEU A 77 -19.73 13.53 2.15
N HIS A 78 -19.99 12.34 1.60
CA HIS A 78 -21.22 11.61 1.91
C HIS A 78 -21.34 11.32 3.42
N SER A 79 -20.24 10.88 4.04
CA SER A 79 -20.20 10.64 5.49
C SER A 79 -20.42 11.90 6.31
N VAL A 80 -19.91 13.05 5.85
CA VAL A 80 -20.20 14.36 6.44
C VAL A 80 -21.69 14.70 6.37
N GLU A 81 -22.33 14.44 5.23
CA GLU A 81 -23.77 14.68 5.04
C GLU A 81 -24.64 13.82 5.95
N VAL A 82 -24.21 12.59 6.23
CA VAL A 82 -24.93 11.66 7.11
C VAL A 82 -24.69 12.00 8.59
N ALA A 83 -23.43 12.14 9.00
CA ALA A 83 -23.05 12.17 10.42
C ALA A 83 -23.08 13.56 11.06
N LEU A 84 -22.82 14.64 10.30
CA LEU A 84 -22.62 15.96 10.91
C LEU A 84 -23.92 16.78 11.06
N PRO A 85 -24.01 17.59 12.14
CA PRO A 85 -25.09 18.57 12.30
C PRO A 85 -25.13 19.60 11.16
N LYS A 86 -26.31 20.18 10.90
CA LYS A 86 -26.59 21.08 9.78
C LYS A 86 -25.54 22.19 9.59
N GLN A 87 -25.11 22.84 10.66
CA GLN A 87 -24.12 23.93 10.59
C GLN A 87 -22.76 23.44 10.07
N LYS A 88 -22.21 22.38 10.66
CA LYS A 88 -20.91 21.80 10.27
C LYS A 88 -20.97 21.21 8.86
N ARG A 89 -22.08 20.55 8.52
CA ARG A 89 -22.34 20.00 7.18
C ARG A 89 -22.31 21.09 6.10
N ASN A 90 -23.03 22.19 6.31
CA ASN A 90 -23.07 23.30 5.36
C ASN A 90 -21.68 23.93 5.15
N LEU A 91 -20.91 24.10 6.22
CA LEU A 91 -19.55 24.62 6.15
C LEU A 91 -18.64 23.68 5.34
N ALA A 92 -18.67 22.39 5.65
CA ALA A 92 -17.88 21.38 4.97
C ALA A 92 -18.26 21.24 3.48
N ALA A 93 -19.54 21.28 3.14
CA ALA A 93 -20.01 21.27 1.76
C ALA A 93 -19.55 22.51 0.97
N LYS A 94 -19.52 23.69 1.61
CA LYS A 94 -18.98 24.91 1.00
C LYS A 94 -17.48 24.78 0.72
N GLU A 95 -16.72 24.27 1.67
CA GLU A 95 -15.27 24.03 1.53
C GLU A 95 -14.99 23.02 0.42
N PHE A 96 -15.71 21.89 0.40
CA PHE A 96 -15.60 20.89 -0.67
C PHE A 96 -15.89 21.49 -2.05
N LYS A 97 -16.94 22.30 -2.20
CA LYS A 97 -17.25 22.97 -3.46
C LYS A 97 -16.13 23.89 -3.95
N HIS A 98 -15.51 24.63 -3.05
CA HIS A 98 -14.35 25.45 -3.41
C HIS A 98 -13.16 24.59 -3.82
N ALA A 99 -12.87 23.53 -3.06
CA ALA A 99 -11.78 22.62 -3.34
C ALA A 99 -11.94 21.91 -4.69
N ILE A 100 -13.12 21.38 -5.02
CA ILE A 100 -13.34 20.68 -6.29
C ILE A 100 -13.22 21.63 -7.50
N ILE A 101 -13.62 22.90 -7.34
CA ILE A 101 -13.43 23.92 -8.38
C ILE A 101 -11.94 24.23 -8.54
N ALA A 102 -11.21 24.42 -7.44
CA ALA A 102 -9.78 24.67 -7.46
C ALA A 102 -9.01 23.49 -8.09
N HIS A 103 -9.34 22.26 -7.72
CA HIS A 103 -8.79 21.03 -8.29
C HIS A 103 -9.02 20.97 -9.81
N LYS A 104 -10.25 21.21 -10.28
CA LYS A 104 -10.56 21.23 -11.73
C LYS A 104 -9.77 22.30 -12.49
N ARG A 105 -9.58 23.49 -11.90
CA ARG A 105 -8.77 24.56 -12.48
C ARG A 105 -7.30 24.17 -12.56
N HIS A 106 -6.78 23.55 -11.51
CA HIS A 106 -5.41 23.06 -11.46
C HIS A 106 -5.15 22.02 -12.55
N CYS A 107 -6.02 21.00 -12.67
CA CYS A 107 -5.89 19.97 -13.71
C CYS A 107 -5.97 20.54 -15.13
N LYS A 108 -6.74 21.61 -15.35
CA LYS A 108 -6.82 22.26 -16.66
C LYS A 108 -5.52 22.98 -17.02
N ALA A 109 -4.89 23.66 -16.06
CA ALA A 109 -3.64 24.39 -16.29
C ALA A 109 -2.44 23.45 -16.53
N SER A 110 -2.43 22.26 -15.89
CA SER A 110 -1.35 21.29 -16.07
C SER A 110 -1.37 20.55 -17.41
N CYS A 111 -2.50 20.54 -18.13
CA CYS A 111 -2.59 19.92 -19.45
C CYS A 111 -1.90 20.72 -20.56
N ASP A 112 -1.52 21.97 -20.31
CA ASP A 112 -0.90 22.85 -21.32
C ASP A 112 0.64 22.71 -21.40
N GLU A 113 1.26 21.91 -20.50
CA GLU A 113 2.71 21.59 -20.52
C GLU A 113 2.97 20.16 -21.04
N ASP A 114 2.55 19.84 -22.25
CA ASP A 114 2.76 18.52 -22.85
C ASP A 114 4.15 18.43 -23.52
N GLY A 115 5.17 18.20 -22.69
CA GLY A 115 6.46 17.66 -23.10
C GLY A 115 6.67 16.31 -22.42
N SER A 116 6.71 15.21 -23.17
CA SER A 116 6.93 13.88 -22.62
C SER A 116 8.38 13.70 -22.16
N ILE A 117 8.70 14.17 -20.95
CA ILE A 117 9.98 13.87 -20.31
C ILE A 117 9.89 12.43 -19.78
N GLN A 118 10.31 11.48 -20.60
CA GLN A 118 10.42 10.09 -20.17
C GLN A 118 11.72 9.91 -19.37
N LEU A 119 11.60 9.59 -18.09
CA LEU A 119 12.75 9.26 -17.25
C LEU A 119 13.44 7.97 -17.74
N HIS A 120 14.77 7.93 -17.66
CA HIS A 120 15.54 6.73 -17.98
C HIS A 120 15.18 5.57 -17.03
N GLN A 121 15.34 4.35 -17.52
CA GLN A 121 14.92 3.15 -16.83
C GLN A 121 15.58 2.97 -15.46
N ASP A 122 16.86 3.28 -15.35
CA ASP A 122 17.63 3.16 -14.11
C ASP A 122 17.15 4.17 -13.05
N VAL A 123 16.71 5.35 -13.49
CA VAL A 123 16.14 6.39 -12.62
C VAL A 123 14.78 5.92 -12.09
N LEU A 124 13.95 5.31 -12.95
CA LEU A 124 12.69 4.71 -12.53
C LEU A 124 12.90 3.57 -11.53
N ALA A 125 13.85 2.65 -11.79
CA ALA A 125 14.18 1.57 -10.88
C ALA A 125 14.66 2.09 -9.52
N HIS A 126 15.46 3.17 -9.51
CA HIS A 126 15.88 3.82 -8.27
C HIS A 126 14.71 4.43 -7.50
N ILE A 127 13.77 5.12 -8.18
CA ILE A 127 12.56 5.66 -7.56
C ILE A 127 11.70 4.51 -6.99
N PHE A 128 11.56 3.43 -7.76
CA PHE A 128 10.73 2.27 -7.41
C PHE A 128 11.22 1.52 -6.17
N HIS A 129 12.52 1.57 -5.87
CA HIS A 129 13.07 0.99 -4.64
C HIS A 129 12.48 1.62 -3.36
N PHE A 130 12.01 2.86 -3.43
CA PHE A 130 11.39 3.54 -2.28
C PHE A 130 9.89 3.27 -2.14
N LEU A 131 9.28 2.53 -3.08
CA LEU A 131 7.87 2.18 -3.02
C LEU A 131 7.65 0.99 -2.09
N ASP A 132 6.46 0.95 -1.46
CA ASP A 132 6.04 -0.28 -0.79
C ASP A 132 5.74 -1.38 -1.82
N LEU A 133 5.76 -2.64 -1.38
CA LEU A 133 5.58 -3.78 -2.29
C LEU A 133 4.30 -3.66 -3.14
N GLN A 134 3.20 -3.20 -2.55
CA GLN A 134 1.93 -3.08 -3.25
C GLN A 134 1.96 -1.97 -4.32
N THR A 135 2.54 -0.80 -4.02
CA THR A 135 2.66 0.27 -5.00
C THR A 135 3.63 -0.13 -6.10
N LEU A 136 4.75 -0.78 -5.76
CA LEU A 136 5.71 -1.32 -6.72
C LEU A 136 5.02 -2.26 -7.71
N LEU A 137 4.23 -3.22 -7.23
CA LEU A 137 3.49 -4.14 -8.10
C LEU A 137 2.46 -3.41 -8.99
N SER A 138 1.84 -2.36 -8.46
CA SER A 138 0.90 -1.52 -9.21
C SER A 138 1.59 -0.74 -10.35
N THR A 139 2.83 -0.29 -10.16
CA THR A 139 3.60 0.44 -11.19
C THR A 139 3.84 -0.38 -12.46
N ALA A 140 3.95 -1.71 -12.35
CA ALA A 140 4.11 -2.61 -13.49
C ALA A 140 2.88 -2.66 -14.42
N SER A 141 1.75 -2.10 -14.00
CA SER A 141 0.51 -2.02 -14.80
C SER A 141 0.35 -0.70 -15.56
N VAL A 142 1.20 0.30 -15.31
CA VAL A 142 1.04 1.67 -15.84
C VAL A 142 1.39 1.76 -17.32
N CYS A 143 2.63 1.41 -17.69
CA CYS A 143 3.09 1.41 -19.08
C CYS A 143 4.26 0.42 -19.28
N ARG A 144 4.68 0.20 -20.54
CA ARG A 144 5.77 -0.72 -20.87
C ARG A 144 7.11 -0.34 -20.23
N SER A 145 7.43 0.96 -20.20
CA SER A 145 8.67 1.46 -19.59
C SER A 145 8.67 1.20 -18.08
N TRP A 146 7.58 1.55 -17.38
CA TRP A 146 7.46 1.27 -15.95
C TRP A 146 7.52 -0.23 -15.65
N ARG A 147 6.85 -1.06 -16.45
CA ARG A 147 6.97 -2.51 -16.34
C ARG A 147 8.41 -2.98 -16.47
N GLY A 148 9.16 -2.49 -17.45
CA GLY A 148 10.57 -2.85 -17.57
C GLY A 148 11.39 -2.44 -16.33
N ALA A 149 11.07 -1.31 -15.68
CA ALA A 149 11.83 -0.81 -14.53
C ALA A 149 11.47 -1.61 -13.27
N THR A 150 10.22 -2.08 -13.17
CA THR A 150 9.83 -3.05 -12.14
C THR A 150 10.44 -4.44 -12.35
N CYS A 151 10.95 -4.76 -13.53
CA CYS A 151 11.65 -6.01 -13.80
C CYS A 151 13.17 -5.92 -13.55
N ASP A 152 13.67 -4.78 -13.06
CA ASP A 152 15.09 -4.63 -12.75
C ASP A 152 15.52 -5.60 -11.64
N ASN A 153 16.55 -6.39 -11.91
CA ASN A 153 16.97 -7.46 -11.00
C ASN A 153 17.63 -6.90 -9.72
N ARG A 154 18.28 -5.73 -9.82
CA ARG A 154 18.91 -5.07 -8.68
C ARG A 154 17.87 -4.46 -7.74
N LEU A 155 16.78 -3.92 -8.28
CA LEU A 155 15.62 -3.49 -7.51
C LEU A 155 15.07 -4.65 -6.66
N TRP A 156 14.83 -5.82 -7.26
CA TRP A 156 14.34 -6.99 -6.52
C TRP A 156 15.35 -7.53 -5.51
N GLN A 157 16.65 -7.45 -5.79
CA GLN A 157 17.69 -7.77 -4.82
C GLN A 157 17.61 -6.87 -3.59
N LEU A 158 17.54 -5.55 -3.79
CA LEU A 158 17.43 -4.57 -2.70
C LEU A 158 16.14 -4.78 -1.90
N MET A 159 15.02 -4.98 -2.59
CA MET A 159 13.73 -5.33 -1.99
C MET A 159 13.82 -6.60 -1.14
N TYR A 160 14.46 -7.66 -1.65
CA TYR A 160 14.65 -8.90 -0.92
C TYR A 160 15.46 -8.69 0.35
N THR A 161 16.58 -7.97 0.25
CA THR A 161 17.45 -7.68 1.41
C THR A 161 16.75 -6.83 2.46
N ASP A 162 15.93 -5.86 2.04
CA ASP A 162 15.21 -4.98 2.96
C ASP A 162 14.07 -5.72 3.67
N PHE A 163 13.37 -6.60 2.97
CA PHE A 163 12.23 -7.34 3.52
C PHE A 163 12.65 -8.50 4.42
N PHE A 164 13.54 -9.36 3.91
CA PHE A 164 13.90 -10.61 4.57
C PHE A 164 15.20 -10.51 5.37
N GLY A 165 15.94 -9.40 5.24
CA GLY A 165 17.28 -9.26 5.77
C GLY A 165 18.30 -10.08 4.97
N ILE A 166 19.59 -9.79 5.14
CA ILE A 166 20.68 -10.68 4.72
C ILE A 166 20.69 -11.86 5.70
N SER A 167 19.69 -12.75 5.63
CA SER A 167 19.74 -14.01 6.35
C SER A 167 20.48 -15.02 5.49
N ASN A 168 21.38 -15.79 6.12
CA ASN A 168 22.35 -16.73 5.55
C ASN A 168 21.75 -17.89 4.70
N ASN A 169 20.49 -17.79 4.28
CA ASN A 169 19.78 -18.83 3.52
C ASN A 169 20.10 -18.81 2.01
N LEU A 170 20.86 -17.81 1.52
CA LEU A 170 21.41 -17.80 0.15
C LEU A 170 22.24 -19.05 -0.17
N SER A 171 22.75 -19.75 0.85
CA SER A 171 23.54 -20.98 0.66
C SER A 171 22.70 -22.25 0.44
N ASN A 172 21.43 -22.28 0.86
CA ASN A 172 20.70 -23.56 0.98
C ASN A 172 19.48 -23.68 0.06
N ASP A 173 19.00 -22.59 -0.57
CA ASP A 173 17.76 -22.62 -1.38
C ASP A 173 17.96 -22.23 -2.86
N ILE A 174 19.22 -22.11 -3.31
CA ILE A 174 19.54 -22.15 -4.75
C ILE A 174 19.65 -23.62 -5.18
N GLY A 175 18.59 -24.38 -4.88
CA GLY A 175 18.40 -25.74 -5.38
C GLY A 175 18.00 -25.70 -6.85
N PHE A 176 19.00 -25.76 -7.72
CA PHE A 176 18.85 -25.86 -9.17
C PHE A 176 17.89 -26.99 -9.56
N ARG A 177 16.69 -26.67 -10.05
CA ARG A 177 15.83 -27.64 -10.74
C ARG A 177 16.08 -27.52 -12.24
N SER A 178 17.11 -28.22 -12.71
CA SER A 178 17.31 -28.42 -14.15
C SER A 178 16.14 -29.25 -14.69
N CYS A 179 15.27 -28.62 -15.49
CA CYS A 179 14.30 -29.35 -16.28
C CYS A 179 15.05 -29.93 -17.48
N ALA A 180 15.63 -31.11 -17.31
CA ALA A 180 16.21 -31.87 -18.41
C ALA A 180 15.05 -32.43 -19.26
N SER A 181 14.71 -31.75 -20.36
CA SER A 181 14.06 -32.44 -21.47
C SER A 181 15.10 -33.32 -22.14
N SER A 182 14.85 -34.63 -22.09
CA SER A 182 15.60 -35.65 -22.82
C SER A 182 15.81 -35.25 -24.29
N GLN A 183 17.07 -35.17 -24.72
CA GLN A 183 17.54 -35.80 -25.95
C GLN A 183 19.07 -35.83 -26.01
N ASN A 184 19.57 -37.06 -26.02
CA ASN A 184 20.86 -37.53 -26.50
C ASN A 184 21.49 -36.66 -27.59
N VAL A 185 22.77 -36.31 -27.46
CA VAL A 185 23.88 -36.69 -28.37
C VAL A 185 25.20 -36.44 -27.62
N GLN A 186 25.99 -37.50 -27.43
CA GLN A 186 27.40 -37.41 -27.05
C GLN A 186 28.19 -36.79 -28.20
N HIS A 187 29.10 -35.85 -27.96
CA HIS A 187 30.45 -35.88 -28.56
C HIS A 187 31.37 -34.78 -27.98
N THR A 188 32.57 -35.24 -27.62
CA THR A 188 33.86 -34.51 -27.47
C THR A 188 34.03 -33.50 -26.32
N CYS A 189 34.78 -33.96 -25.31
CA CYS A 189 35.42 -33.19 -24.25
C CYS A 189 36.63 -32.43 -24.82
N GLN A 190 36.70 -31.11 -24.61
CA GLN A 190 37.83 -30.39 -23.99
C GLN A 190 37.49 -28.88 -23.94
N GLU A 191 37.78 -28.24 -22.81
CA GLU A 191 38.01 -26.79 -22.64
C GLU A 191 36.84 -25.81 -22.90
N GLU A 192 36.22 -25.35 -21.81
CA GLU A 192 36.41 -23.99 -21.30
C GLU A 192 35.58 -23.81 -20.03
N ILE A 193 36.24 -23.43 -18.94
CA ILE A 193 35.61 -23.07 -17.67
C ILE A 193 34.93 -21.71 -17.87
N ASN A 194 33.73 -21.73 -18.47
CA ASN A 194 32.79 -20.64 -18.36
C ASN A 194 31.87 -20.97 -17.20
N THR A 195 32.29 -20.59 -15.98
CA THR A 195 31.37 -20.43 -14.85
C THR A 195 30.36 -19.36 -15.24
N ALA A 196 29.29 -19.78 -15.93
CA ALA A 196 28.08 -19.01 -16.05
C ALA A 196 27.52 -18.89 -14.63
N THR A 197 27.95 -17.85 -13.91
CA THR A 197 27.33 -17.43 -12.66
C THR A 197 25.86 -17.19 -12.99
N SER A 198 25.01 -18.15 -12.66
CA SER A 198 23.59 -18.04 -12.92
C SER A 198 23.10 -16.78 -12.22
N VAL A 199 22.76 -15.75 -12.99
CA VAL A 199 22.23 -14.50 -12.44
C VAL A 199 20.96 -14.88 -11.70
N VAL A 200 21.00 -14.75 -10.37
CA VAL A 200 19.84 -15.05 -9.52
C VAL A 200 18.70 -14.13 -9.96
N ASP A 201 17.58 -14.71 -10.36
CA ASP A 201 16.34 -13.99 -10.57
C ASP A 201 15.76 -13.64 -9.20
N TRP A 202 16.06 -12.42 -8.75
CA TRP A 202 15.64 -11.94 -7.45
C TRP A 202 14.14 -11.72 -7.35
N GLN A 203 13.45 -11.51 -8.48
CA GLN A 203 11.99 -11.41 -8.50
C GLN A 203 11.36 -12.76 -8.15
N GLU A 204 11.83 -13.85 -8.76
CA GLU A 204 11.35 -15.19 -8.44
C GLU A 204 11.82 -15.66 -7.06
N ALA A 205 13.03 -15.30 -6.63
CA ALA A 205 13.49 -15.56 -5.27
C ALA A 205 12.60 -14.83 -4.22
N PHE A 206 12.24 -13.57 -4.49
CA PHE A 206 11.31 -12.82 -3.66
C PHE A 206 9.94 -13.47 -3.62
N LYS A 207 9.39 -13.89 -4.77
CA LYS A 207 8.10 -14.60 -4.82
C LYS A 207 8.10 -15.89 -4.01
N ARG A 208 9.18 -16.69 -4.07
CA ARG A 208 9.31 -17.92 -3.26
C ARG A 208 9.38 -17.60 -1.78
N ALA A 209 10.30 -16.72 -1.37
CA ALA A 209 10.41 -16.31 0.03
C ALA A 209 9.11 -15.69 0.56
N TYR A 210 8.40 -14.92 -0.26
CA TYR A 210 7.08 -14.37 0.07
C TYR A 210 6.01 -15.46 0.22
N LYS A 211 6.03 -16.51 -0.62
CA LYS A 211 5.14 -17.67 -0.50
C LYS A 211 5.38 -18.48 0.77
N ASP A 212 6.59 -18.48 1.30
CA ASP A 212 6.90 -19.21 2.53
C ASP A 212 6.82 -18.30 3.77
N TRP A 213 6.54 -17.02 3.58
CA TRP A 213 6.43 -16.05 4.67
C TRP A 213 5.11 -16.22 5.43
N SER A 214 5.19 -16.48 6.73
CA SER A 214 4.03 -16.72 7.60
C SER A 214 3.09 -15.52 7.74
N SER A 215 3.56 -14.31 7.40
CA SER A 215 2.82 -13.06 7.60
C SER A 215 2.47 -12.31 6.30
N LYS A 216 2.17 -13.03 5.20
CA LYS A 216 1.79 -12.43 3.90
C LYS A 216 0.71 -11.36 4.02
N LYS A 217 -0.28 -11.60 4.89
CA LYS A 217 -1.38 -10.66 5.17
C LYS A 217 -0.82 -9.31 5.60
N LEU A 218 0.23 -9.22 6.43
CA LEU A 218 0.79 -7.93 6.90
C LEU A 218 1.32 -7.01 5.80
N LEU A 219 1.69 -7.55 4.64
CA LEU A 219 2.26 -6.77 3.53
C LEU A 219 1.20 -6.10 2.65
N THR A 220 -0.08 -6.45 2.83
CA THR A 220 -1.21 -5.82 2.12
C THR A 220 -1.95 -4.79 2.97
N TYR A 221 -1.70 -4.74 4.28
CA TYR A 221 -2.30 -3.73 5.15
C TYR A 221 -1.38 -2.52 5.29
N GLN A 222 -1.98 -1.34 5.22
CA GLN A 222 -1.29 -0.08 5.52
C GLN A 222 -1.37 0.31 7.00
N ARG A 223 -2.22 -0.39 7.76
CA ARG A 223 -2.44 -0.19 9.19
C ARG A 223 -2.17 -1.48 9.96
N GLY A 224 -1.54 -1.34 11.12
CA GLY A 224 -1.34 -2.46 12.04
C GLY A 224 -1.32 -2.01 13.49
N TYR A 225 -1.67 -2.91 14.39
CA TYR A 225 -1.50 -2.70 15.82
C TYR A 225 -0.13 -3.20 16.23
N CYS A 226 0.70 -2.31 16.73
CA CYS A 226 2.04 -2.66 17.19
C CYS A 226 1.98 -2.99 18.68
N SER A 227 2.22 -4.26 19.04
CA SER A 227 2.31 -4.71 20.43
C SER A 227 3.36 -3.97 21.26
N TYR A 228 4.40 -3.41 20.63
CA TYR A 228 5.41 -2.60 21.31
C TYR A 228 4.98 -1.14 21.52
N CYS A 229 4.37 -0.52 20.51
CA CYS A 229 3.86 0.85 20.65
C CYS A 229 2.55 0.91 21.45
N HIS A 230 1.88 -0.24 21.62
CA HIS A 230 0.52 -0.36 22.13
C HIS A 230 -0.51 0.48 21.37
N SER A 231 -0.25 0.78 20.09
CA SER A 231 -1.07 1.67 19.27
C SER A 231 -1.24 1.19 17.83
N VAL A 232 -2.27 1.73 17.17
CA VAL A 232 -2.49 1.54 15.73
C VAL A 232 -1.56 2.48 14.96
N VAL A 233 -0.67 1.90 14.16
CA VAL A 233 0.38 2.61 13.43
C VAL A 233 0.23 2.40 11.93
N TRP A 234 0.78 3.34 11.16
CA TRP A 234 1.01 3.12 9.73
C TRP A 234 2.12 2.08 9.55
N LEU A 235 1.91 1.17 8.61
CA LEU A 235 2.91 0.18 8.23
C LEU A 235 3.76 0.71 7.07
N ASN A 236 5.03 0.33 7.07
CA ASN A 236 5.92 0.46 5.94
C ASN A 236 6.50 -0.92 5.65
N ASN A 237 6.04 -1.59 4.59
CA ASN A 237 6.45 -2.95 4.25
C ASN A 237 6.28 -3.94 5.41
N GLY A 238 5.13 -3.89 6.08
CA GLY A 238 4.80 -4.74 7.24
C GLY A 238 5.55 -4.40 8.53
N LYS A 239 6.41 -3.37 8.53
CA LYS A 239 7.13 -2.89 9.71
C LYS A 239 6.42 -1.68 10.31
N CYS A 240 6.51 -1.53 11.62
CA CYS A 240 6.01 -0.35 12.32
C CYS A 240 6.76 0.91 11.86
N SER A 241 6.04 1.99 11.55
CA SER A 241 6.65 3.28 11.15
C SER A 241 7.37 4.02 12.28
N ASN A 242 7.11 3.66 13.54
CA ASN A 242 7.71 4.34 14.69
C ASN A 242 9.14 3.84 14.91
N LYS A 243 10.06 4.76 15.24
CA LYS A 243 11.47 4.41 15.48
C LYS A 243 11.59 3.65 16.81
N HIS A 244 11.83 2.34 16.73
CA HIS A 244 12.21 1.55 17.89
C HIS A 244 13.73 1.59 18.05
N ILE A 245 14.21 2.27 19.09
CA ILE A 245 15.64 2.29 19.42
C ILE A 245 15.96 1.00 20.20
N GLY A 246 16.42 -0.05 19.52
CA GLY A 246 16.83 -1.30 20.16
C GLY A 246 17.22 -2.42 19.18
N LYS A 247 18.28 -3.17 19.51
CA LYS A 247 18.72 -4.37 18.76
C LYS A 247 17.71 -5.50 18.97
N GLY A 248 16.76 -5.69 18.05
CA GLY A 248 15.87 -6.87 18.12
C GLY A 248 14.56 -6.80 17.36
N CYS A 249 14.46 -6.15 16.21
CA CYS A 249 13.23 -6.06 15.40
C CYS A 249 12.74 -7.40 14.79
N ARG A 250 13.19 -8.57 15.28
CA ARG A 250 12.82 -9.86 14.67
C ARG A 250 11.47 -10.41 15.14
N TYR A 251 10.85 -9.83 16.17
CA TYR A 251 9.61 -10.39 16.76
C TYR A 251 8.60 -9.34 17.25
N HIS A 252 8.45 -8.22 16.55
CA HIS A 252 7.33 -7.32 16.85
C HIS A 252 6.06 -7.95 16.30
N VAL A 253 5.17 -8.41 17.17
CA VAL A 253 3.87 -8.92 16.73
C VAL A 253 3.04 -7.70 16.32
N ILE A 254 3.00 -7.46 15.02
CA ILE A 254 2.10 -6.50 14.38
C ILE A 254 0.89 -7.29 13.91
N LYS A 255 -0.31 -6.84 14.28
CA LYS A 255 -1.56 -7.42 13.78
C LYS A 255 -2.14 -6.50 12.72
N PRO A 256 -2.64 -7.00 11.58
CA PRO A 256 -3.30 -6.16 10.59
C PRO A 256 -4.57 -5.55 11.19
N VAL A 257 -4.87 -4.31 10.80
CA VAL A 257 -6.02 -3.56 11.33
C VAL A 257 -6.88 -3.08 10.16
N SER A 258 -8.17 -3.42 10.21
CA SER A 258 -9.19 -2.93 9.29
C SER A 258 -9.71 -1.55 9.69
N THR A 259 -10.35 -0.83 8.75
CA THR A 259 -10.93 0.49 9.03
C THR A 259 -11.96 0.46 10.17
N GLN A 260 -12.74 -0.62 10.30
CA GLN A 260 -13.69 -0.76 11.41
C GLN A 260 -12.97 -0.92 12.76
N GLN A 261 -11.90 -1.69 12.80
CA GLN A 261 -11.10 -1.87 14.02
C GLN A 261 -10.39 -0.57 14.46
N ILE A 262 -10.16 0.38 13.54
CA ILE A 262 -9.68 1.73 13.89
C ILE A 262 -10.74 2.49 14.69
N VAL A 263 -12.02 2.38 14.29
CA VAL A 263 -13.14 2.98 15.01
C VAL A 263 -13.24 2.37 16.41
N ASP A 264 -13.17 1.04 16.50
CA ASP A 264 -13.23 0.31 17.78
C ASP A 264 -12.06 0.67 18.69
N TYR A 265 -10.85 0.83 18.12
CA TYR A 265 -9.66 1.27 18.85
C TYR A 265 -9.86 2.67 19.47
N ILE A 266 -10.41 3.63 18.72
CA ILE A 266 -10.67 4.98 19.26
C ILE A 266 -11.64 4.90 20.45
N LEU A 267 -12.77 4.20 20.27
CA LEU A 267 -13.85 4.15 21.26
C LEU A 267 -13.49 3.33 22.51
N SER A 268 -12.91 2.14 22.32
CA SER A 268 -12.72 1.16 23.39
C SER A 268 -11.28 0.99 23.86
N GLY A 269 -10.30 1.61 23.18
CA GLY A 269 -8.88 1.43 23.47
C GLY A 269 -8.33 0.03 23.19
N SER A 270 -9.17 -0.87 22.69
CA SER A 270 -8.82 -2.25 22.37
C SER A 270 -9.24 -2.58 20.95
N ILE A 271 -8.49 -3.47 20.31
CA ILE A 271 -8.90 -4.07 19.05
C ILE A 271 -9.61 -5.36 19.43
N ILE A 272 -10.95 -5.30 19.43
CA ILE A 272 -11.80 -6.45 19.73
C ILE A 272 -11.49 -7.55 18.71
N GLY A 273 -11.09 -8.73 19.22
CA GLY A 273 -10.44 -9.81 18.47
C GLY A 273 -9.05 -10.19 18.98
N SER A 274 -8.51 -9.48 19.99
CA SER A 274 -7.19 -9.76 20.58
C SER A 274 -7.18 -10.72 21.78
N SER A 275 -8.21 -11.53 22.01
CA SER A 275 -8.04 -12.74 22.82
C SER A 275 -7.11 -13.68 22.04
N CYS A 276 -5.94 -13.97 22.60
CA CYS A 276 -5.07 -15.03 22.13
C CYS A 276 -5.86 -16.34 22.12
N SER A 277 -6.40 -16.76 20.97
CA SER A 277 -6.95 -18.09 20.80
C SER A 277 -6.27 -18.73 19.60
N SER A 278 -5.63 -19.86 19.91
CA SER A 278 -4.94 -20.84 19.09
C SER A 278 -5.12 -20.80 17.58
N ASP A 279 -4.00 -21.09 16.92
CA ASP A 279 -3.88 -21.72 15.60
C ASP A 279 -5.17 -22.44 15.20
N SER A 280 -5.95 -21.79 14.36
CA SER A 280 -6.96 -22.42 13.55
C SER A 280 -6.70 -21.92 12.16
N ASP A 281 -5.99 -22.74 11.39
CA ASP A 281 -5.79 -22.60 9.96
C ASP A 281 -7.16 -22.56 9.29
N GLN A 282 -7.74 -21.36 9.18
CA GLN A 282 -8.75 -21.13 8.17
C GLN A 282 -7.99 -21.10 6.85
N GLU A 283 -8.16 -22.19 6.10
CA GLU A 283 -7.82 -22.30 4.68
C GLU A 283 -8.64 -21.27 3.89
N ASP A 284 -8.24 -20.00 3.98
CA ASP A 284 -8.67 -18.96 3.05
C ASP A 284 -8.03 -19.30 1.71
N THR A 285 -8.89 -19.73 0.80
CA THR A 285 -8.62 -20.14 -0.58
C THR A 285 -7.46 -19.39 -1.24
N GLU A 286 -6.65 -20.15 -1.98
CA GLU A 286 -5.50 -19.72 -2.79
C GLU A 286 -5.77 -18.53 -3.74
N GLU A 287 -7.03 -18.11 -3.87
CA GLU A 287 -7.54 -17.02 -4.70
C GLU A 287 -6.94 -15.64 -4.34
N SER A 288 -6.50 -15.42 -3.09
CA SER A 288 -5.84 -14.17 -2.69
C SER A 288 -4.38 -14.07 -3.14
N MET A 289 -3.69 -15.20 -3.29
CA MET A 289 -2.29 -15.27 -3.72
C MET A 289 -2.10 -14.83 -5.17
N PHE A 290 -3.12 -15.05 -6.01
CA PHE A 290 -3.09 -14.68 -7.42
C PHE A 290 -3.32 -13.17 -7.64
N LYS A 291 -4.05 -12.45 -6.77
CA LYS A 291 -4.36 -11.02 -7.02
C LYS A 291 -3.16 -10.07 -6.93
N LEU A 292 -2.16 -10.37 -6.10
CA LEU A 292 -0.96 -9.53 -5.96
C LEU A 292 -0.09 -9.53 -7.23
N TRP A 293 -0.06 -10.66 -7.95
CA TRP A 293 0.76 -10.86 -9.14
C TRP A 293 -0.06 -10.98 -10.43
N ALA A 294 -1.40 -11.02 -10.34
CA ALA A 294 -2.29 -11.02 -11.48
C ALA A 294 -2.29 -9.63 -12.11
N PHE A 295 -1.53 -9.50 -13.18
CA PHE A 295 -1.67 -8.37 -14.09
C PHE A 295 -3.06 -8.41 -14.71
N PRO A 296 -3.84 -7.31 -14.70
CA PRO A 296 -4.92 -7.16 -15.65
C PRO A 296 -4.28 -7.09 -17.04
N MET A 297 -4.25 -8.20 -17.75
CA MET A 297 -4.02 -8.19 -19.19
C MET A 297 -5.19 -7.40 -19.78
N ARG A 298 -4.95 -6.14 -20.17
CA ARG A 298 -5.85 -5.49 -21.11
C ARG A 298 -5.74 -6.29 -22.40
N VAL A 299 -6.63 -7.26 -22.58
CA VAL A 299 -6.85 -7.92 -23.86
C VAL A 299 -7.47 -6.87 -24.76
N GLY A 300 -6.61 -6.08 -25.41
CA GLY A 300 -7.01 -5.31 -26.57
C GLY A 300 -7.45 -6.30 -27.63
N LYS A 301 -8.76 -6.45 -27.82
CA LYS A 301 -9.27 -7.10 -29.03
C LYS A 301 -8.74 -6.28 -30.21
N PRO A 302 -8.04 -6.89 -31.18
CA PRO A 302 -7.79 -6.22 -32.43
C PRO A 302 -9.15 -5.95 -33.09
N LEU A 303 -9.46 -4.69 -33.35
CA LEU A 303 -10.47 -4.32 -34.34
C LEU A 303 -9.92 -4.77 -35.70
N LEU A 304 -10.17 -6.04 -36.03
CA LEU A 304 -10.09 -6.50 -37.41
C LEU A 304 -11.18 -5.79 -38.20
N GLY A 305 -10.73 -5.14 -39.27
CA GLY A 305 -11.53 -4.24 -40.09
C GLY A 305 -12.70 -4.90 -40.78
N LEU A 306 -13.66 -4.05 -41.11
CA LEU A 306 -14.50 -4.20 -42.28
C LEU A 306 -14.37 -2.89 -43.06
N GLN A 307 -13.62 -2.98 -44.16
CA GLN A 307 -13.70 -2.08 -45.31
C GLN A 307 -15.04 -2.30 -46.03
N ASN A 308 -15.59 -1.19 -46.56
CA ASN A 308 -16.40 -1.03 -47.78
C ASN A 308 -17.58 -2.02 -47.97
N VAL A 309 -18.84 -1.58 -48.05
CA VAL A 309 -19.46 -0.69 -49.05
C VAL A 309 -20.67 0.00 -48.42
#